data_AF-A0A3M1J1T8-F1
#
_entry.id   AF-A0A3M1J1T8-F1
#
_cell.length_a   1.000
_cell.length_b   1.000
_cell.length_c   1.000
_cell.angle_alpha   90.00
_cell.angle_beta   90.00
_cell.angle_gamma   90.00
#
_symmetry.space_group_name_H-M   'P 1'
#
loop_
_entity.id
_entity.type
_entity.pdbx_description
1 polymer ?
#
loop_
_entity_poly.entity_id
_entity_poly.type
_entity_poly.pdbx_seq_one_letter_code
_entity_poly.pdbx_strand_id
1 'polypeptide(L)'
;MTRVNLHGLTLQFESGNPALRRRFSAVYGHLPPANAARPKISIRWQLLNAAAAPPPPDWPVLHSDPLVSTFGDARRVAVRMPKYGLITVDLASGRVTGQVTPNCLSVSGAFEDVMLISLAPLYRRRGWFPLHAFAARHPNGAAALISGQMGAGKTTTGLALLCAGWKLLS
;
A
#
# COMPACT_ATOMS: atom_id res chain seq x y z
N MET A 1 -2.37 15.45 11.75
CA MET A 1 -3.27 14.69 10.85
C MET A 1 -2.96 15.14 9.43
N THR A 2 -2.71 14.22 8.50
CA THR A 2 -2.28 14.56 7.13
C THR A 2 -3.30 14.06 6.13
N ARG A 3 -3.61 14.88 5.11
CA ARG A 3 -4.58 14.53 4.05
C ARG A 3 -3.95 14.72 2.67
N VAL A 4 -4.00 13.67 1.85
CA VAL A 4 -3.40 13.66 0.51
C VAL A 4 -4.34 12.99 -0.50
N ASN A 5 -4.15 13.28 -1.78
CA ASN A 5 -4.86 12.65 -2.88
C ASN A 5 -3.97 11.61 -3.56
N LEU A 6 -4.37 10.34 -3.52
CA LEU A 6 -3.71 9.25 -4.22
C LEU A 6 -4.69 8.57 -5.16
N HIS A 7 -4.45 8.66 -6.47
CA HIS A 7 -5.21 7.96 -7.52
C HIS A 7 -6.74 8.05 -7.38
N GLY A 8 -7.30 9.22 -7.04
CA GLY A 8 -8.75 9.36 -6.89
C GLY A 8 -9.28 9.20 -5.46
N LEU A 9 -8.42 8.83 -4.50
CA LEU A 9 -8.80 8.67 -3.10
C LEU A 9 -8.23 9.80 -2.24
N THR A 10 -9.06 10.34 -1.36
CA THR A 10 -8.62 11.23 -0.28
C THR A 10 -8.19 10.36 0.89
N LEU A 11 -6.88 10.24 1.12
CA LEU A 11 -6.32 9.52 2.25
C LEU A 11 -6.20 10.47 3.44
N GLN A 12 -6.79 10.11 4.57
CA GLN A 12 -6.60 10.80 5.85
C GLN A 12 -5.82 9.88 6.79
N PHE A 13 -4.56 10.22 7.05
CA PHE A 13 -3.69 9.43 7.92
C PHE A 13 -3.60 10.03 9.33
N GLU A 14 -3.84 9.16 10.31
CA GLU A 14 -3.78 9.44 11.74
C GLU A 14 -2.93 8.39 12.45
N SER A 15 -2.08 8.83 13.36
CA SER A 15 -1.37 7.95 14.30
C SER A 15 -1.01 8.73 15.54
N GLY A 16 -1.06 8.08 16.71
CA GLY A 16 -0.47 8.62 17.95
C GLY A 16 1.05 8.66 17.89
N ASN A 17 1.67 7.80 17.08
CA ASN A 17 3.13 7.70 16.98
C ASN A 17 3.71 8.73 15.99
N PRO A 18 4.68 9.59 16.41
CA PRO A 18 5.26 10.61 15.55
C PRO A 18 6.11 10.06 14.40
N ALA A 19 6.76 8.90 14.56
CA ALA A 19 7.57 8.30 13.51
C ALA A 19 6.70 7.84 12.32
N LEU A 20 5.53 7.26 12.59
CA LEU A 20 4.55 6.91 11.55
C LEU A 20 4.05 8.14 10.79
N ARG A 21 3.75 9.23 11.50
CA ARG A 21 3.33 10.49 10.85
C ARG A 21 4.44 11.07 9.96
N ARG A 22 5.68 11.07 10.44
CA ARG A 22 6.84 11.52 9.66
C ARG A 22 7.05 10.64 8.42
N ARG A 23 7.00 9.32 8.57
CA ARG A 23 7.15 8.40 7.43
C ARG A 23 6.05 8.60 6.39
N PHE A 24 4.80 8.70 6.82
CA PHE A 24 3.69 9.00 5.91
C PHE A 24 3.91 10.31 5.15
N SER A 25 4.33 11.37 5.84
CA SER A 25 4.59 12.66 5.20
C SER A 25 5.79 12.62 4.25
N ALA A 26 6.84 11.85 4.58
CA ALA A 26 8.00 11.72 3.70
C ALA A 26 7.65 10.99 2.40
N VAL A 27 6.84 9.93 2.49
CA VAL A 27 6.44 9.12 1.33
C VAL A 27 5.36 9.83 0.50
N TYR A 28 4.32 10.36 1.14
CA TYR A 28 3.11 10.82 0.46
C TYR A 28 2.87 12.33 0.53
N GLY A 29 3.67 13.08 1.28
CA GLY A 29 3.45 14.52 1.50
C GLY A 29 3.66 15.38 0.25
N HIS A 30 4.33 14.85 -0.77
CA HIS A 30 4.49 15.50 -2.07
C HIS A 30 3.26 15.39 -2.98
N LEU A 31 2.28 14.53 -2.61
CA LEU A 31 1.08 14.34 -3.40
C LEU A 31 0.15 15.55 -3.31
N PRO A 32 -0.73 15.75 -4.32
CA PRO A 32 -1.69 16.85 -4.30
C PRO A 32 -2.56 16.82 -3.03
N PRO A 33 -3.01 18.00 -2.55
CA PRO A 33 -3.88 18.08 -1.39
C PRO A 33 -5.19 17.33 -1.64
N ALA A 34 -5.77 16.82 -0.56
CA ALA A 34 -7.04 16.13 -0.59
C ALA A 34 -8.15 17.01 -1.20
N ASN A 35 -9.01 16.38 -2.02
CA ASN A 35 -10.20 17.02 -2.56
C ASN A 35 -11.42 16.51 -1.79
N ALA A 36 -12.23 17.43 -1.24
CA ALA A 36 -13.42 17.11 -0.44
C ALA A 36 -14.50 16.35 -1.24
N ALA A 37 -14.52 16.48 -2.57
CA ALA A 37 -15.44 15.75 -3.45
C ALA A 37 -15.06 14.28 -3.66
N ARG A 38 -13.90 13.81 -3.17
CA ARG A 38 -13.41 12.44 -3.38
C ARG A 38 -13.68 11.53 -2.20
N PRO A 39 -13.85 10.21 -2.42
CA PRO A 39 -14.06 9.25 -1.35
C PRO A 39 -12.94 9.30 -0.32
N LYS A 40 -13.35 9.47 0.93
CA LYS A 40 -12.44 9.58 2.07
C LYS A 40 -12.11 8.20 2.60
N ILE A 41 -10.82 7.87 2.62
CA ILE A 41 -10.29 6.70 3.33
C ILE A 41 -9.64 7.20 4.62
N SER A 42 -10.11 6.70 5.76
CA SER A 42 -9.53 7.03 7.06
C SER A 42 -8.55 5.95 7.46
N ILE A 43 -7.30 6.31 7.71
CA ILE A 43 -6.22 5.39 8.03
C ILE A 43 -5.73 5.71 9.43
N ARG A 44 -5.82 4.73 10.33
CA ARG A 44 -5.35 4.84 11.70
C ARG A 44 -4.42 3.69 12.04
N TRP A 45 -3.13 3.98 12.13
CA TRP A 45 -2.13 2.98 12.47
C TRP A 45 -1.46 3.26 13.81
N GLN A 46 -1.09 2.19 14.48
CA GLN A 46 -0.29 2.23 15.70
C GLN A 46 1.00 1.46 15.48
N LEU A 47 2.08 1.93 16.11
CA LEU A 47 3.33 1.18 16.14
C LEU A 47 3.23 0.15 17.26
N LEU A 48 3.37 -1.12 16.90
CA LEU A 48 3.47 -2.24 17.82
C LEU A 48 4.95 -2.49 18.10
N ASN A 49 5.35 -2.48 19.37
CA ASN A 49 6.70 -2.82 19.77
C ASN A 49 6.89 -4.35 19.80
N ALA A 50 6.85 -4.98 18.63
CA ALA A 50 7.05 -6.41 18.45
C ALA A 50 7.80 -6.70 17.14
N ALA A 51 8.54 -7.81 17.11
CA ALA A 51 9.26 -8.25 15.92
C ALA A 51 8.34 -8.76 14.79
N ALA A 52 7.12 -9.17 15.16
CA ALA A 52 6.12 -9.68 14.23
C ALA A 52 4.73 -9.12 14.52
N ALA A 53 3.92 -9.04 13.48
CA ALA A 53 2.51 -8.73 13.58
C ALA A 53 1.78 -9.82 14.39
N PRO A 54 0.78 -9.44 15.20
CA PRO A 54 0.02 -10.38 16.01
C PRO A 54 -0.67 -11.42 15.13
N PRO A 55 -1.11 -12.55 15.71
CA PRO A 55 -1.99 -13.47 14.99
C PRO A 55 -3.22 -12.71 14.46
N PRO A 56 -3.80 -13.16 13.34
CA PRO A 56 -4.99 -12.55 12.77
C PRO A 56 -6.17 -12.66 13.74
N PRO A 57 -7.23 -11.87 13.53
CA PRO A 57 -8.52 -12.12 14.20
C PRO A 57 -9.05 -13.52 13.85
N ASP A 58 -9.94 -14.07 14.67
CA ASP A 58 -10.68 -15.31 14.40
C ASP A 58 -11.72 -15.11 13.28
N TRP A 59 -11.23 -14.75 12.10
CA TRP A 59 -11.99 -14.50 10.88
C TRP A 59 -11.68 -15.59 9.84
N PRO A 60 -12.60 -15.86 8.90
CA PRO A 60 -12.37 -16.84 7.84
C PRO A 60 -11.09 -16.52 7.05
N VAL A 61 -10.29 -17.55 6.80
CA VAL A 61 -9.08 -17.43 5.96
C VAL A 61 -9.50 -17.32 4.50
N LEU A 62 -9.10 -16.24 3.84
CA LEU A 62 -9.32 -16.05 2.40
C LEU A 62 -8.10 -16.48 1.59
N HIS A 63 -6.91 -16.23 2.12
CA HIS A 63 -5.64 -16.64 1.52
C HIS A 63 -4.55 -16.71 2.60
N SER A 64 -3.61 -17.65 2.47
CA SER A 64 -2.48 -17.74 3.38
C SER A 64 -1.19 -18.10 2.65
N ASP A 65 -0.20 -17.23 2.80
CA ASP A 65 1.18 -17.40 2.35
C ASP A 65 2.14 -16.88 3.47
N PRO A 66 3.39 -17.37 3.56
CA PRO A 66 4.36 -16.91 4.56
C PRO A 66 4.62 -15.40 4.58
N LEU A 67 4.46 -14.71 3.45
CA LEU A 67 4.67 -13.27 3.35
C LEU A 67 3.40 -12.46 3.62
N VAL A 68 2.26 -12.92 3.10
CA VAL A 68 0.98 -12.22 3.20
C VAL A 68 -0.15 -13.22 3.41
N SER A 69 -0.97 -13.01 4.43
CA SER A 69 -2.21 -13.75 4.63
C SER A 69 -3.38 -12.79 4.73
N THR A 70 -4.54 -13.18 4.21
CA THR A 70 -5.78 -12.37 4.25
C THR A 70 -6.93 -13.14 4.88
N PHE A 71 -7.73 -12.41 5.66
CA PHE A 71 -8.82 -12.94 6.47
C PHE A 71 -10.04 -12.04 6.32
N GLY A 72 -11.24 -12.57 6.50
CA GLY A 72 -12.46 -11.77 6.58
C GLY A 72 -13.57 -12.25 5.65
N ASP A 73 -14.40 -11.29 5.23
CA ASP A 73 -15.66 -11.53 4.52
C ASP A 73 -15.96 -10.40 3.50
N ALA A 74 -17.20 -10.34 3.01
CA ALA A 74 -17.64 -9.34 2.05
C ALA A 74 -17.65 -7.88 2.58
N ARG A 75 -17.54 -7.68 3.89
CA ARG A 75 -17.60 -6.37 4.56
C ARG A 75 -16.26 -5.94 5.13
N ARG A 76 -15.44 -6.89 5.59
CA ARG A 76 -14.15 -6.59 6.25
C ARG A 76 -13.06 -7.52 5.77
N VAL A 77 -11.86 -6.95 5.61
CA VAL A 77 -10.66 -7.71 5.26
C VAL A 77 -9.53 -7.35 6.22
N ALA A 78 -8.92 -8.34 6.84
CA ALA A 78 -7.66 -8.22 7.54
C ALA A 78 -6.53 -8.73 6.63
N VAL A 79 -5.46 -7.95 6.54
CA VAL A 79 -4.21 -8.31 5.86
C VAL A 79 -3.11 -8.42 6.89
N ARG A 80 -2.53 -9.61 7.01
CA ARG A 80 -1.38 -9.88 7.87
C ARG A 80 -0.12 -10.03 7.03
N MET A 81 0.85 -9.19 7.31
CA MET A 81 2.23 -9.29 6.84
C MET A 81 3.09 -9.55 8.06
N PRO A 82 3.54 -10.80 8.33
CA PRO A 82 4.11 -11.16 9.62
C PRO A 82 5.25 -10.26 10.07
N LYS A 83 6.10 -9.82 9.16
CA LYS A 83 7.23 -8.93 9.48
C LYS A 83 6.83 -7.48 9.66
N TYR A 84 5.68 -7.02 9.15
CA TYR A 84 5.40 -5.60 8.93
C TYR A 84 4.13 -5.08 9.59
N GLY A 85 3.07 -5.88 9.70
CA GLY A 85 1.84 -5.43 10.37
C GLY A 85 0.60 -6.28 10.13
N LEU A 86 -0.44 -5.97 10.88
CA LEU A 86 -1.81 -6.47 10.71
C LEU A 86 -2.73 -5.28 10.50
N ILE A 87 -3.32 -5.20 9.31
CA ILE A 87 -4.19 -4.08 8.90
C ILE A 87 -5.58 -4.61 8.59
N THR A 88 -6.59 -4.03 9.22
CA THR A 88 -8.00 -4.30 9.00
C THR A 88 -8.63 -3.18 8.17
N VAL A 89 -9.42 -3.57 7.18
CA VAL A 89 -10.11 -2.70 6.25
C VAL A 89 -11.60 -2.96 6.35
N ASP A 90 -12.36 -1.93 6.72
CA ASP A 90 -13.82 -1.91 6.60
C ASP A 90 -14.19 -1.39 5.21
N LEU A 91 -14.72 -2.28 4.37
CA LEU A 91 -14.95 -2.04 2.95
C LEU A 91 -16.11 -1.06 2.71
N ALA A 92 -17.05 -0.96 3.64
CA ALA A 92 -18.22 -0.09 3.51
C ALA A 92 -17.87 1.36 3.88
N SER A 93 -17.17 1.56 5.00
CA SER A 93 -16.82 2.89 5.51
C SER A 93 -15.50 3.43 4.96
N GLY A 94 -14.67 2.60 4.31
CA GLY A 94 -13.34 3.00 3.89
C GLY A 94 -12.40 3.26 5.08
N ARG A 95 -12.66 2.64 6.22
CA ARG A 95 -11.82 2.75 7.42
C ARG A 95 -10.73 1.67 7.36
N VAL A 96 -9.49 2.09 7.53
CA VAL A 96 -8.29 1.25 7.58
C VAL A 96 -7.65 1.44 8.95
N THR A 97 -7.64 0.39 9.76
CA THR A 97 -7.06 0.41 11.11
C THR A 97 -6.03 -0.69 11.24
N GLY A 98 -4.94 -0.46 11.96
CA GLY A 98 -3.99 -1.55 12.13
C GLY A 98 -2.82 -1.24 13.04
N GLN A 99 -2.02 -2.27 13.22
CA GLN A 99 -0.77 -2.24 13.96
C GLN A 99 0.36 -2.61 13.01
N VAL A 100 1.43 -1.81 13.02
CA VAL A 100 2.64 -2.06 12.22
C VAL A 100 3.83 -2.27 13.14
N THR A 101 4.78 -3.10 12.74
CA THR A 101 6.02 -3.36 13.48
C THR A 101 7.08 -2.29 13.17
N PRO A 102 8.21 -2.24 13.90
CA PRO A 102 9.31 -1.34 13.57
C PRO A 102 9.89 -1.58 12.17
N ASN A 103 9.84 -2.82 11.66
CA ASN A 103 10.33 -3.16 10.32
C ASN A 103 9.55 -2.42 9.21
N CYS A 104 8.28 -2.08 9.44
CA CYS A 104 7.51 -1.26 8.51
C CYS A 104 8.12 0.14 8.30
N LEU A 105 8.89 0.65 9.27
CA LEU A 105 9.55 1.95 9.20
C LEU A 105 11.01 1.86 8.72
N SER A 106 11.71 0.76 9.03
CA SER A 106 13.15 0.64 8.79
C SER A 106 13.53 -0.08 7.49
N VAL A 107 12.67 -0.98 6.98
CA VAL A 107 12.94 -1.71 5.75
C VAL A 107 12.49 -0.88 4.55
N SER A 108 13.39 -0.71 3.58
CA SER A 108 13.11 0.06 2.35
C SER A 108 11.88 -0.50 1.62
N GLY A 109 10.94 0.39 1.27
CA GLY A 109 9.70 0.05 0.56
C GLY A 109 8.60 -0.60 1.41
N ALA A 110 8.90 -1.05 2.63
CA ALA A 110 7.93 -1.80 3.43
C ALA A 110 6.71 -0.96 3.84
N PHE A 111 6.90 0.33 4.16
CA PHE A 111 5.79 1.22 4.49
C PHE A 111 4.84 1.41 3.31
N GLU A 112 5.40 1.61 2.13
CA GLU A 112 4.72 1.78 0.85
C GLU A 112 3.94 0.52 0.49
N ASP A 113 4.56 -0.66 0.64
CA ASP A 113 3.92 -1.95 0.39
C ASP A 113 2.75 -2.19 1.35
N VAL A 114 2.95 -2.01 2.66
CA VAL A 114 1.88 -2.16 3.67
C VAL A 114 0.72 -1.21 3.34
N MET A 115 1.01 0.03 2.97
CA MET A 115 0.00 1.01 2.58
C MET A 115 -0.77 0.54 1.34
N LEU A 116 -0.08 0.24 0.24
CA LEU A 116 -0.72 -0.11 -1.01
C LEU A 116 -1.52 -1.41 -0.91
N ILE A 117 -0.99 -2.42 -0.24
CA ILE A 117 -1.67 -3.70 0.01
C ILE A 117 -2.93 -3.46 0.86
N SER A 118 -2.86 -2.61 1.90
CA SER A 118 -4.03 -2.28 2.72
C SER A 118 -5.12 -1.51 1.96
N LEU A 119 -4.75 -0.75 0.94
CA LEU A 119 -5.69 -0.02 0.08
C LEU A 119 -6.24 -0.89 -1.05
N ALA A 120 -5.59 -2.00 -1.41
CA ALA A 120 -5.97 -2.83 -2.55
C ALA A 120 -7.45 -3.30 -2.53
N PRO A 121 -8.03 -3.76 -1.40
CA PRO A 121 -9.44 -4.11 -1.35
C PRO A 121 -10.38 -2.94 -1.69
N LEU A 122 -10.02 -1.72 -1.27
CA LEU A 122 -10.80 -0.51 -1.53
C LEU A 122 -10.67 -0.06 -2.98
N TYR A 123 -9.48 -0.19 -3.59
CA TYR A 123 -9.30 0.05 -5.02
C TYR A 123 -10.10 -0.94 -5.87
N ARG A 124 -10.10 -2.23 -5.50
CA ARG A 124 -10.82 -3.27 -6.26
C ARG A 124 -12.32 -3.06 -6.29
N ARG A 125 -12.94 -2.55 -5.21
CA ARG A 125 -14.37 -2.16 -5.22
C ARG A 125 -14.70 -1.03 -6.19
N ARG A 126 -13.69 -0.35 -6.74
CA ARG A 126 -13.81 0.71 -7.73
C ARG A 126 -13.37 0.25 -9.13
N GLY A 127 -13.03 -1.02 -9.31
CA GLY A 127 -12.49 -1.56 -10.56
C GLY A 127 -10.99 -1.33 -10.77
N TRP A 128 -10.27 -0.88 -9.73
CA TRP A 128 -8.82 -0.62 -9.82
C TRP A 128 -8.03 -1.75 -9.17
N PHE A 129 -6.98 -2.21 -9.84
CA PHE A 129 -6.14 -3.32 -9.40
C PHE A 129 -4.70 -2.85 -9.27
N PRO A 130 -4.22 -2.59 -8.03
CA PRO A 130 -2.81 -2.28 -7.81
C PRO A 130 -1.92 -3.43 -8.27
N LEU A 131 -0.85 -3.11 -8.99
CA LEU A 131 0.13 -4.07 -9.49
C LEU A 131 1.51 -3.73 -8.93
N HIS A 132 2.23 -4.75 -8.46
CA HIS A 132 3.65 -4.63 -8.15
C HIS A 132 4.44 -4.88 -9.45
N ALA A 133 4.53 -3.83 -10.27
CA ALA A 133 5.17 -3.88 -11.59
C ALA A 133 5.93 -2.58 -11.86
N PHE A 134 6.82 -2.61 -12.85
CA PHE A 134 7.40 -1.41 -13.45
C PHE A 134 6.65 -1.09 -14.74
N ALA A 135 6.32 0.18 -14.97
CA ALA A 135 5.63 0.59 -16.18
C ALA A 135 6.38 1.72 -16.89
N ALA A 136 6.58 1.58 -18.20
CA ALA A 136 7.21 2.61 -19.03
C ALA A 136 6.52 2.77 -20.38
N ARG A 137 6.64 3.96 -20.96
CA ARG A 137 6.11 4.30 -22.28
C ARG A 137 7.23 4.64 -23.26
N HIS A 138 7.23 3.98 -24.40
CA HIS A 138 8.11 4.29 -25.52
C HIS A 138 7.70 5.62 -26.18
N PRO A 139 8.63 6.38 -26.80
CA PRO A 139 8.30 7.65 -27.48
C PRO A 139 7.22 7.54 -28.56
N ASN A 140 7.08 6.38 -29.22
CA ASN A 140 6.02 6.14 -30.22
C ASN A 140 4.62 5.88 -29.61
N GLY A 141 4.49 5.88 -28.28
CA GLY A 141 3.22 5.68 -27.57
C GLY A 141 2.99 4.25 -27.04
N ALA A 142 3.76 3.24 -27.46
CA ALA A 142 3.67 1.90 -26.90
C ALA A 142 4.04 1.87 -25.40
N ALA A 143 3.45 0.96 -24.63
CA ALA A 143 3.73 0.81 -23.20
C ALA A 143 4.20 -0.61 -22.86
N ALA A 144 5.12 -0.70 -21.92
CA ALA A 144 5.60 -1.95 -21.35
C ALA A 144 5.23 -2.02 -19.87
N LEU A 145 4.69 -3.16 -19.44
CA LEU A 145 4.43 -3.50 -18.05
C LEU A 145 5.28 -4.72 -17.68
N ILE A 146 6.23 -4.52 -16.77
CA ILE A 146 7.18 -5.56 -16.35
C ILE A 146 6.77 -6.04 -14.96
N SER A 147 6.31 -7.28 -14.89
CA SER A 147 5.95 -7.95 -13.64
C SER A 147 6.80 -9.20 -13.43
N GLY A 148 6.87 -9.67 -12.18
CA GLY A 148 7.70 -10.79 -11.80
C GLY A 148 8.01 -10.79 -10.32
N GLN A 149 8.58 -11.89 -9.83
CA GLN A 149 8.94 -12.05 -8.43
C GLN A 149 9.96 -10.99 -7.96
N MET A 150 10.10 -10.85 -6.64
CA MET A 150 11.16 -10.04 -6.06
C MET A 150 12.53 -10.57 -6.55
N GLY A 151 13.43 -9.67 -6.94
CA GLY A 151 14.73 -10.05 -7.50
C GLY A 151 14.73 -10.44 -8.98
N ALA A 152 13.58 -10.55 -9.65
CA ALA A 152 13.50 -10.93 -11.06
C ALA A 152 13.98 -9.84 -12.06
N GLY A 153 14.66 -8.78 -11.59
CA GLY A 153 15.21 -7.74 -12.45
C GLY A 153 14.21 -6.71 -13.00
N LYS A 154 13.01 -6.57 -12.42
CA LYS A 154 12.00 -5.58 -12.84
C LYS A 154 12.57 -4.15 -12.88
N THR A 155 13.15 -3.72 -11.76
CA THR A 155 13.73 -2.38 -11.63
C THR A 155 14.94 -2.20 -12.54
N THR A 156 15.82 -3.20 -12.63
CA THR A 156 17.00 -3.16 -13.52
C THR A 156 16.60 -3.00 -14.98
N THR A 157 15.64 -3.80 -15.44
CA THR A 157 15.10 -3.73 -16.80
C THR A 157 14.39 -2.40 -17.04
N GLY A 158 13.62 -1.95 -16.05
CA GLY A 158 12.93 -0.66 -16.10
C GLY A 158 13.89 0.52 -16.26
N LEU A 159 14.96 0.56 -15.47
CA LEU A 159 16.00 1.57 -15.59
C LEU A 159 16.69 1.54 -16.95
N ALA A 160 16.94 0.34 -17.50
CA ALA A 160 17.49 0.20 -18.85
C ALA A 160 16.55 0.81 -19.91
N LEU A 161 15.23 0.64 -19.78
CA LEU A 161 14.26 1.32 -20.66
C LEU A 161 14.33 2.84 -20.53
N LEU A 162 14.45 3.37 -19.31
CA LEU A 162 14.59 4.82 -19.11
C LEU A 162 15.89 5.35 -19.74
N CYS A 163 17.01 4.65 -19.58
CA CYS A 163 18.27 4.97 -20.25
C CYS A 163 18.14 4.92 -21.79
N ALA A 164 17.29 4.05 -22.31
CA ALA A 164 16.95 3.97 -23.73
C ALA A 164 15.90 5.02 -24.19
N GLY A 165 15.57 6.01 -23.35
CA GLY A 165 14.69 7.13 -23.71
C GLY A 165 13.19 6.85 -23.49
N TRP A 166 12.83 5.75 -22.83
CA TRP A 166 11.44 5.53 -22.42
C TRP A 166 11.09 6.46 -21.24
N LYS A 167 9.80 6.78 -21.12
CA LYS A 167 9.27 7.58 -20.01
C LYS A 167 8.69 6.68 -18.92
N LEU A 168 9.09 6.91 -17.67
CA LEU A 168 8.51 6.24 -16.51
C LEU A 168 7.01 6.57 -16.39
N LEU A 169 6.20 5.54 -16.15
CA LEU A 169 4.78 5.67 -15.83
C LEU A 169 4.50 5.38 -14.35
N SER A 170 5.10 4.32 -13.80
CA SER A 170 5.02 3.92 -12.39
C SER A 170 6.12 2.95 -12.02
#